data_AF-X0S918-F1
#
_entry.id   AF-X0S918-F1
#
_cell.length_a   1.000
_cell.length_b   1.000
_cell.length_c   1.000
_cell.angle_alpha   90.00
_cell.angle_beta   90.00
_cell.angle_gamma   90.00
#
_symmetry.space_group_name_H-M   'P 1'
#
loop_
_entity.id
_entity.type
_entity.pdbx_description
1 polymer ?
#
loop_
_entity_poly.entity_id
_entity_poly.type
_entity_poly.pdbx_seq_one_letter_code
_entity_poly.pdbx_strand_id
1 'polypeptide(L)' 'FIRSNRILDIFGEKFAMPMEVEYEYVWATIDTAEEKLNIYHDSKLVGQIHYSVPKTSLDLSNIDL' A
#
# COMPACT_ATOMS: atom_id res chain seq x y z
N PHE A 1 9.06 2.61 -6.28
CA PHE A 1 10.01 1.73 -6.99
C PHE A 1 10.23 0.52 -6.11
N ILE A 2 10.06 -0.67 -6.66
CA ILE A 2 10.51 -1.88 -5.98
C ILE A 2 12.03 -1.91 -6.20
N ARG A 3 12.85 -1.89 -5.14
CA ARG A 3 14.30 -2.10 -5.35
C ARG A 3 14.50 -3.52 -5.87
N SER A 4 15.66 -3.85 -6.43
CA SER A 4 16.00 -5.20 -6.91
C SER A 4 15.80 -6.34 -5.87
N ASN A 5 15.46 -6.01 -4.61
CA ASN A 5 15.17 -6.93 -3.53
C ASN A 5 13.67 -7.25 -3.34
N ARG A 6 12.77 -6.78 -4.22
CA ARG A 6 11.31 -7.03 -4.13
C ARG A 6 10.64 -6.51 -2.85
N ILE A 7 11.17 -5.43 -2.28
CA ILE A 7 10.59 -4.80 -1.09
C ILE A 7 9.91 -3.50 -1.48
N LEU A 8 8.61 -3.43 -1.22
CA LEU A 8 7.83 -2.20 -1.18
C LEU A 8 7.90 -1.61 0.23
N ASP A 9 8.33 -0.36 0.34
CA ASP A 9 8.41 0.37 1.60
C ASP A 9 7.31 1.44 1.62
N ILE A 10 6.36 1.31 2.54
CA ILE A 10 5.24 2.24 2.75
C ILE A 10 5.37 2.76 4.18
N PHE A 11 5.71 4.04 4.33
CA PHE A 11 5.89 4.70 5.64
C PHE A 11 6.86 3.98 6.61
N GLY A 12 7.86 3.25 6.09
CA GLY A 12 8.82 2.48 6.89
C GLY A 12 8.42 1.02 7.12
N GLU A 13 7.18 0.65 6.79
CA GLU A 13 6.71 -0.74 6.79
C GLU A 13 7.10 -1.43 5.48
N LYS A 14 7.58 -2.67 5.57
CA LYS A 14 8.19 -3.38 4.45
C LYS A 14 7.34 -4.57 4.03
N PHE A 15 6.97 -4.58 2.76
CA PHE A 15 6.11 -5.60 2.16
C PHE A 15 6.87 -6.33 1.05
N ALA A 16 6.92 -7.66 1.13
CA ALA A 16 7.48 -8.49 0.07
C ALA A 16 6.52 -8.51 -1.12
N MET A 17 7.03 -8.17 -2.31
CA MET A 17 6.23 -8.13 -3.52
C MET A 17 6.25 -9.49 -4.24
N PRO A 18 5.15 -9.83 -4.95
CA PRO A 18 5.09 -11.03 -5.77
C PRO A 18 6.25 -11.12 -6.77
N MET A 19 6.62 -12.34 -7.15
CA MET A 19 7.65 -12.58 -8.14
C MET A 19 7.30 -12.06 -9.53
N GLU A 20 6.00 -11.94 -9.85
CA GLU A 20 5.56 -11.44 -11.16
C GLU A 20 5.90 -9.95 -11.38
N VAL A 21 6.24 -9.20 -10.32
CA VAL A 21 6.55 -7.77 -10.39
C VAL A 21 8.01 -7.46 -10.03
N GLU A 22 8.90 -8.44 -10.14
CA GLU A 22 10.34 -8.21 -10.00
C GLU A 22 10.86 -7.28 -11.11
N TYR A 23 11.60 -6.23 -10.73
CA TYR A 23 12.08 -5.16 -11.63
C TYR A 23 11.01 -4.26 -12.25
N GLU A 24 9.75 -4.44 -11.86
CA GLU A 24 8.62 -3.67 -12.37
C GLU A 24 8.23 -2.52 -11.43
N TYR A 25 7.52 -1.54 -11.99
CA TYR A 25 6.87 -0.48 -11.21
C TYR A 25 5.45 -0.91 -10.83
N VAL A 26 5.16 -0.86 -9.54
CA VAL A 26 3.81 -1.03 -9.02
C VAL A 26 3.27 0.29 -8.50
N TRP A 27 1.95 0.43 -8.54
CA TRP A 27 1.23 1.46 -7.79
C TRP A 27 0.49 0.79 -6.64
N ALA A 28 0.42 1.48 -5.50
CA ALA A 28 -0.23 0.98 -4.31
C ALA A 28 -1.22 2.00 -3.76
N THR A 29 -2.37 1.52 -3.28
CA THR A 29 -3.37 2.34 -2.60
C THR A 29 -3.66 1.77 -1.23
N ILE A 30 -3.77 2.64 -0.23
CA ILE A 30 -4.28 2.28 1.09
C ILE A 30 -5.75 2.63 1.10
N ASP A 31 -6.60 1.62 1.24
CA ASP A 31 -8.00 1.79 1.59
C ASP A 31 -8.10 1.89 3.11
N THR A 32 -8.36 3.09 3.60
CA THR A 32 -8.42 3.38 5.04
C THR A 32 -9.73 2.93 5.68
N ALA A 33 -10.80 2.76 4.90
CA ALA A 33 -12.07 2.27 5.41
C ALA A 33 -12.01 0.75 5.63
N GLU A 34 -11.34 0.05 4.72
CA GLU A 34 -11.23 -1.41 4.72
C GLU A 34 -9.93 -1.94 5.35
N GLU A 35 -9.01 -1.05 5.74
CA GLU A 35 -7.68 -1.39 6.28
C GLU A 35 -6.90 -2.35 5.36
N LYS A 36 -6.80 -1.98 4.08
CA LYS A 36 -6.16 -2.79 3.03
C LYS A 36 -5.15 -1.97 2.24
N LEU A 37 -3.99 -2.58 2.00
CA LEU A 37 -3.02 -2.14 1.00
C LEU A 37 -3.23 -2.96 -0.27
N ASN A 38 -3.65 -2.29 -1.33
CA ASN A 38 -3.82 -2.87 -2.66
C ASN A 38 -2.60 -2.55 -3.51
N ILE A 39 -2.03 -3.56 -4.16
CA ILE A 39 -0.88 -3.44 -5.06
C ILE A 39 -1.34 -3.78 -6.47
N TYR A 40 -0.97 -2.92 -7.41
CA TYR A 40 -1.39 -3.04 -8.79
C TYR A 40 -0.20 -2.92 -9.76
N HIS A 41 -0.30 -3.66 -10.86
CA HIS A 41 0.62 -3.65 -11.99
C HIS A 41 -0.20 -3.71 -13.28
N ASP A 42 0.12 -2.88 -14.28
CA ASP A 42 -0.63 -2.76 -15.54
C ASP A 42 -2.16 -2.68 -15.36
N SER A 43 -2.60 -1.83 -14.42
CA SER A 43 -4.02 -1.63 -14.04
C SER A 43 -4.74 -2.87 -13.49
N LYS A 44 -4.00 -3.93 -13.14
CA LYS A 44 -4.52 -5.15 -12.51
C LYS A 44 -4.12 -5.21 -11.04
N LEU A 45 -5.03 -5.68 -10.19
CA LEU A 45 -4.72 -5.98 -8.79
C LEU A 45 -3.85 -7.25 -8.74
N VAL A 46 -2.64 -7.13 -8.22
CA VAL A 46 -1.66 -8.23 -8.13
C VAL A 46 -1.35 -8.63 -6.69
N GLY A 47 -1.75 -7.81 -5.71
CA GLY A 47 -1.59 -8.13 -4.30
C GLY A 47 -2.57 -7.35 -3.44
N GLN A 48 -3.00 -7.99 -2.36
CA GLN A 48 -3.79 -7.34 -1.31
C GLN A 48 -3.25 -7.80 0.04
N ILE A 49 -2.92 -6.84 0.89
CA ILE A 49 -2.32 -7.07 2.20
C ILE A 49 -3.16 -6.30 3.22
N HIS A 50 -3.42 -6.90 4.38
CA HIS A 50 -4.01 -6.14 5.49
C HIS A 50 -3.06 -5.03 5.92
N TYR A 51 -3.60 -3.82 6.08
CA TYR A 51 -2.83 -2.63 6.43
C TYR A 51 -3.57 -1.84 7.50
N SER A 52 -3.11 -1.94 8.75
CA SER A 52 -3.73 -1.25 9.88
C SER A 52 -3.38 0.24 9.82
N VAL A 53 -4.39 1.08 9.68
CA VAL A 53 -4.19 2.53 9.69
C VAL A 53 -3.97 2.99 11.13
N PRO A 54 -2.93 3.78 11.42
CA PRO A 54 -2.74 4.33 12.76
C PRO A 54 -3.98 5.12 13.21
N LYS A 55 -4.63 4.67 14.29
CA LYS A 55 -5.82 5.33 14.88
C LYS A 55 -5.53 6.72 15.46
N THR A 56 -4.27 7.14 15.43
CA THR A 56 -3.82 8.49 15.78
C THR A 56 -3.93 9.48 14.62
N SER A 57 -4.40 9.06 13.44
CA SER A 57 -4.83 10.01 12.40
C SER A 57 -5.88 10.93 13.03
N LEU A 58 -5.63 12.24 12.98
CA LEU A 58 -6.60 13.25 13.39
C LEU A 58 -7.97 12.88 12.81
N ASP A 59 -8.96 12.74 13.67
CA ASP A 59 -10.34 12.56 13.25
C ASP A 59 -10.82 13.90 12.65
N LEU A 60 -10.61 14.07 11.35
CA LEU A 60 -11.01 15.25 10.61
C LEU A 60 -12.52 15.25 10.29
N SER A 61 -13.26 14.20 10.69
CA SER A 61 -14.71 14.13 10.47
C SER A 61 -15.47 15.24 11.22
N ASN A 62 -14.82 15.88 12.19
CA ASN A 62 -15.35 17.01 12.95
C ASN A 62 -14.71 18.36 12.58
N ILE A 63 -13.94 18.45 11.49
CA ILE A 63 -13.42 19.74 11.02
C ILE A 63 -14.41 20.31 10.01
N ASP A 64 -15.24 21.24 10.50
CA ASP A 64 -15.96 22.17 9.64
C ASP A 64 -14.95 23.15 9.01
N LEU A 65 -14.89 23.19 7.68
CA LEU A 65 -14.08 24.10 6.87
C LEU A 65 -14.77 25.47 6.67
#